data_AF-D7LTH0-F1
#
_entry.id   AF-D7LTH0-F1
#
_cell.length_a   1.000
_cell.length_b   1.000
_cell.length_c   1.000
_cell.angle_alpha   90.00
_cell.angle_beta   90.00
_cell.angle_gamma   90.00
#
_symmetry.space_group_name_H-M   'P 1'
#
loop_
_entity.id
_entity.type
_entity.pdbx_description
1 polymer ?
#
loop_
_entity_poly.entity_id
_entity_poly.type
_entity_poly.pdbx_seq_one_letter_code
_entity_poly.pdbx_strand_id
1 'polypeptide(L)' 'MTIVLWDWENCNVPAYIKPKELLGNIKNALCNLGYTMDIVMQGYDDANVLKDGYLDELALSGIRMTHVPPGKDASVK' A
#
# COMPACT_ATOMS: atom_id res chain seq x y z
N MET A 1 15.45 -7.19 5.59
CA MET A 1 14.48 -6.12 5.33
C MET A 1 13.63 -6.54 4.16
N THR A 2 12.31 -6.42 4.27
CA THR A 2 11.34 -6.74 3.23
C THR A 2 10.65 -5.45 2.79
N ILE A 3 10.54 -5.24 1.49
CA ILE A 3 9.83 -4.10 0.92
C ILE A 3 8.61 -4.63 0.18
N VAL A 4 7.42 -4.13 0.54
CA VAL A 4 6.18 -4.36 -0.19
C VAL A 4 5.96 -3.16 -1.10
N LEU A 5 6.08 -3.38 -2.40
CA LEU A 5 5.72 -2.41 -3.43
C LEU A 5 4.33 -2.76 -3.91
N TRP A 6 3.37 -1.87 -3.66
CA TRP A 6 1.96 -2.13 -3.88
C TRP A 6 1.41 -1.24 -4.99
N ASP A 7 0.95 -1.86 -6.05
CA ASP A 7 0.09 -1.25 -7.06
C ASP A 7 -1.34 -1.09 -6.51
N TRP A 8 -1.71 0.12 -6.11
CA TRP A 8 -3.01 0.36 -5.48
C TRP A 8 -4.16 0.25 -6.48
N GLU A 9 -3.95 0.74 -7.71
CA GLU A 9 -4.95 0.76 -8.78
C GLU A 9 -5.42 -0.67 -9.11
N ASN A 10 -4.47 -1.60 -9.24
CA ASN A 10 -4.78 -2.99 -9.62
C ASN A 10 -5.08 -3.90 -8.42
N CYS A 11 -4.60 -3.56 -7.23
CA CYS A 11 -4.78 -4.36 -6.02
C CYS A 11 -5.53 -3.57 -4.94
N ASN A 12 -6.72 -3.06 -5.29
CA ASN A 12 -7.58 -2.31 -4.38
C ASN A 12 -7.97 -3.10 -3.12
N VAL A 13 -8.13 -2.36 -2.01
CA VAL A 13 -8.58 -2.93 -0.74
C VAL A 13 -10.10 -3.13 -0.74
N PRO A 14 -10.60 -4.31 -0.34
CA PRO A 14 -12.04 -4.52 -0.21
C PRO A 14 -12.67 -3.52 0.77
N ALA A 15 -13.84 -2.99 0.43
CA ALA A 15 -14.50 -1.91 1.17
C ALA A 15 -14.80 -2.22 2.66
N TYR A 16 -14.86 -3.50 3.04
CA TYR A 16 -15.10 -3.91 4.42
C TYR A 16 -13.83 -3.93 5.30
N ILE A 17 -12.64 -3.82 4.69
CA ILE A 17 -11.38 -3.74 5.42
C ILE A 17 -11.11 -2.28 5.77
N LYS A 18 -10.89 -2.01 7.07
CA LYS A 18 -10.54 -0.67 7.54
C LYS A 18 -9.08 -0.39 7.20
N PRO A 19 -8.72 0.79 6.66
CA PRO A 19 -7.33 1.13 6.32
C PRO A 19 -6.36 0.92 7.48
N LYS A 20 -6.77 1.23 8.71
CA LYS A 20 -5.97 1.03 9.93
C LYS A 20 -5.57 -0.44 10.22
N GLU A 21 -6.31 -1.43 9.70
CA GLU A 21 -6.04 -2.85 9.92
C GLU A 21 -5.10 -3.43 8.84
N LEU A 22 -4.91 -2.69 7.76
CA LEU A 22 -4.26 -3.17 6.55
C LEU A 22 -2.77 -3.50 6.75
N LEU A 23 -2.02 -2.54 7.31
CA LEU A 23 -0.60 -2.73 7.59
C LEU A 23 -0.36 -3.92 8.52
N GLY A 24 -1.18 -4.04 9.58
CA GLY A 24 -1.08 -5.12 10.55
C GLY A 24 -1.32 -6.50 9.91
N ASN A 25 -2.38 -6.62 9.11
CA ASN A 25 -2.71 -7.87 8.42
C ASN A 25 -1.60 -8.30 7.45
N ILE A 26 -1.06 -7.36 6.66
CA ILE A 26 0.01 -7.66 5.71
C ILE A 26 1.30 -8.04 6.44
N LYS A 27 1.68 -7.29 7.48
CA LYS A 27 2.85 -7.64 8.30
C LYS A 27 2.71 -9.02 8.95
N ASN A 28 1.56 -9.33 9.53
CA ASN A 28 1.31 -10.64 10.13
C ASN A 28 1.39 -11.77 9.11
N ALA A 29 0.82 -11.59 7.92
CA ALA A 29 0.90 -12.57 6.85
C ALA A 29 2.37 -12.80 6.41
N LEU A 30 3.16 -11.73 6.25
CA LEU A 30 4.57 -11.82 5.90
C LEU A 30 5.41 -12.46 7.01
N CYS A 31 5.16 -12.12 8.28
CA CYS A 31 5.81 -12.76 9.43
C CYS A 31 5.51 -14.26 9.47
N ASN A 32 4.27 -14.68 9.20
CA ASN A 32 3.89 -16.09 9.16
C ASN A 32 4.58 -16.86 8.01
N LEU A 33 5.02 -16.16 6.97
CA LEU A 33 5.85 -16.71 5.89
C LEU A 33 7.36 -16.67 6.19
N GLY A 34 7.76 -16.19 7.37
CA GLY A 34 9.16 -16.11 7.81
C GLY A 34 9.86 -14.77 7.53
N TYR A 35 9.16 -13.77 6.97
CA TYR A 35 9.70 -12.42 6.78
C TYR A 35 9.55 -11.62 8.08
N THR A 36 10.49 -11.78 9.00
CA THR A 36 10.43 -11.21 10.36
C THR A 36 11.28 -9.95 10.58
N MET A 37 12.13 -9.61 9.61
CA MET A 37 12.91 -8.37 9.62
C MET A 37 12.00 -7.17 9.30
N ASP A 38 12.52 -5.94 9.40
CA ASP A 38 11.77 -4.73 9.08
C ASP A 38 11.01 -4.84 7.74
N ILE A 39 9.70 -4.61 7.81
CA ILE A 39 8.77 -4.58 6.67
C ILE A 39 8.42 -3.12 6.42
N VAL A 40 8.79 -2.64 5.23
CA VAL A 40 8.44 -1.30 4.71
C VAL A 40 7.39 -1.44 3.62
N MET A 41 6.35 -0.61 3.67
CA MET A 41 5.26 -0.62 2.68
C MET A 41 5.21 0.69 1.91
N GLN A 42 5.21 0.57 0.58
CA GLN A 42 5.15 1.69 -0.36
C GLN A 42 4.08 1.38 -1.41
N GLY A 43 3.02 2.17 -1.44
CA GLY A 43 1.97 2.12 -2.44
C GLY A 43 2.18 3.14 -3.55
N TYR A 44 1.72 2.80 -4.75
CA TYR A 44 1.81 3.60 -5.95
C TYR A 44 0.43 3.75 -6.57
N ASP A 45 0.04 4.98 -6.89
CA ASP A 45 -1.23 5.28 -7.56
C ASP A 45 -1.22 6.66 -8.22
N ASP A 46 -2.15 6.92 -9.12
CA ASP A 46 -2.51 8.27 -9.54
C ASP A 46 -3.27 8.96 -8.39
N ALA A 47 -2.57 9.76 -7.59
CA ALA A 47 -3.14 10.62 -6.56
C ALA A 47 -4.33 11.52 -6.99
N ASN A 48 -4.60 11.72 -8.30
CA ASN A 48 -5.83 12.38 -8.75
C ASN A 48 -7.08 11.48 -8.65
N VAL A 49 -6.89 10.17 -8.53
CA VAL A 49 -7.95 9.14 -8.43
C VAL A 49 -8.28 8.81 -6.96
N LEU A 50 -7.30 8.96 -6.07
CA LEU A 50 -7.50 8.74 -4.64
C LEU A 50 -8.21 9.93 -3.99
N LYS A 51 -9.33 9.66 -3.31
CA LYS A 51 -10.02 10.69 -2.50
C LYS A 51 -9.10 11.09 -1.34
N ASP A 52 -8.93 12.40 -1.13
CA ASP A 52 -8.01 12.98 -0.12
C ASP A 52 -8.05 12.28 1.25
N GLY A 53 -9.23 11.94 1.77
CA GLY A 53 -9.36 11.30 3.07
C GLY A 53 -8.77 9.88 3.17
N TYR A 54 -8.65 9.17 2.05
CA TYR A 54 -8.13 7.80 2.03
C TYR A 54 -6.59 7.77 2.06
N LEU A 55 -5.95 8.78 1.44
CA LEU A 55 -4.49 8.95 1.48
C LEU A 55 -4.00 9.25 2.90
N ASP A 56 -4.72 10.12 3.61
CA ASP A 56 -4.41 10.46 5.00
C ASP A 56 -4.52 9.25 5.92
N GLU A 57 -5.58 8.45 5.79
CA GLU A 57 -5.76 7.23 6.57
C GLU A 57 -4.66 6.19 6.29
N LEU A 58 -4.22 6.04 5.04
CA LEU A 58 -3.12 5.15 4.68
C LEU A 58 -1.79 5.65 5.25
N ALA A 59 -1.51 6.95 5.15
CA ALA A 59 -0.30 7.54 5.73
C ALA A 59 -0.27 7.34 7.25
N LEU A 60 -1.39 7.57 7.95
CA LEU A 60 -1.53 7.32 9.39
C LEU A 60 -1.40 5.83 9.74
N SER A 61 -1.80 4.93 8.84
CA SER A 61 -1.63 3.49 9.01
C SER A 61 -0.17 3.03 8.84
N GLY A 62 0.73 3.90 8.38
CA GLY A 62 2.14 3.59 8.14
C GLY A 62 2.45 3.06 6.73
N ILE A 63 1.51 3.19 5.79
CA ILE A 63 1.69 2.89 4.37
C ILE A 63 2.02 4.20 3.66
N ARG A 64 3.20 4.28 3.04
CA ARG A 64 3.58 5.47 2.29
C ARG A 64 3.02 5.39 0.88
N MET A 65 2.24 6.38 0.46
CA MET A 65 1.74 6.50 -0.90
C MET A 65 2.65 7.41 -1.72
N THR A 66 2.96 7.01 -2.95
CA THR A 66 3.68 7.80 -3.95
C THR A 66 2.81 8.00 -5.18
N HIS A 67 2.63 9.27 -5.56
CA HIS A 67 1.92 9.62 -6.78
C HIS A 67 2.68 9.16 -8.02
N VAL A 68 2.01 8.44 -8.90
CA VAL A 68 2.46 8.09 -10.24
C VAL A 68 1.70 8.94 -11.25
N PRO A 69 2.38 9.74 -12.10
CA PRO A 69 1.71 10.56 -13.10
C PRO A 69 0.96 9.69 -14.12
N PRO A 70 -0.23 10.13 -14.57
CA PRO A 70 -1.02 9.40 -15.57
C PRO A 70 -0.22 9.17 -16.86
N GLY A 71 -0.39 7.99 -17.46
CA GLY A 71 0.31 7.58 -18.68
C GLY A 71 1.72 7.00 -18.48
N LYS A 72 2.14 6.80 -17.23
CA LYS A 72 3.31 5.98 -16.89
C LYS A 72 2.85 4.76 -16.11
N ASP A 73 3.05 3.58 -16.68
CA ASP A 73 2.85 2.33 -15.94
C ASP A 73 3.89 2.26 -14.82
N ALA A 74 3.44 2.08 -13.57
CA ALA A 74 4.32 1.80 -12.44
C ALA A 74 4.91 0.37 -12.49
N SER A 75 4.40 -0.46 -13.40
CA SER A 75 4.94 -1.78 -13.69
C SER A 75 6.21 -1.65 -14.52
N VAL A 76 7.28 -2.30 -14.07
CA VAL A 76 8.45 -2.53 -14.90
C VAL A 76 8.01 -3.49 -16.01
N LYS A 77 8.07 -3.05 -17.26
CA LYS A 77 7.92 -3.93 -18.44
C LYS A 77 9.06 -4.93 -18.53
#